data_AF-A0A971J2V8-F1
#
_entry.id   AF-A0A971J2V8-F1
#
_cell.length_a   1.000
_cell.length_b   1.000
_cell.length_c   1.000
_cell.angle_alpha   90.00
_cell.angle_beta   90.00
_cell.angle_gamma   90.00
#
_symmetry.space_group_name_H-M   'P 1'
#
loop_
_entity.id
_entity.type
_entity.pdbx_description
1 polymer ?
#
loop_
_entity_poly.entity_id
_entity_poly.type
_entity_poly.pdbx_seq_one_letter_code
_entity_poly.pdbx_strand_id
1 'polypeptide(L)'
;MHAKLDDNSGDKKPVNRLELPPYIARLLAIPAYSYRILRYDDHSIRIGPIVGILTAGKPGETAASEKTVRRYKQLILQGWARGIFVYCFLPQAISWNRGFIYGHTCTPNGKWLKGYFAIPDVVYNRILYRSTENQKLVQKMLEEFDENPGVYLFNRRFLNKWEVALALAQNPQTRQWIPETDIFSSTNLKSFLQRHQELFLKP
;
A
#
# COMPACT_ATOMS: atom_id res chain seq x y z
N MET A 1 0.40 -35.87 27.53
CA MET A 1 0.52 -36.78 26.36
C MET A 1 1.40 -36.07 25.34
N HIS A 2 2.56 -36.64 25.06
CA HIS A 2 3.73 -35.96 24.48
C HIS A 2 3.49 -35.38 23.08
N ALA A 3 3.83 -34.11 22.90
CA ALA A 3 4.03 -33.51 21.59
C ALA A 3 5.35 -34.04 21.01
N LYS A 4 5.26 -34.73 19.86
CA LYS A 4 6.44 -35.07 19.06
C LYS A 4 6.80 -33.86 18.20
N LEU A 5 8.06 -33.47 18.31
CA LEU A 5 8.74 -32.59 17.38
C LEU A 5 9.30 -33.47 16.26
N ASP A 6 8.85 -33.25 15.04
CA ASP A 6 9.60 -33.65 13.85
C ASP A 6 10.22 -32.39 13.26
N ASP A 7 11.53 -32.49 13.05
CA ASP A 7 12.42 -31.44 12.58
C ASP A 7 12.80 -31.67 11.10
N ASN A 8 13.24 -30.59 10.45
CA ASN A 8 13.79 -30.46 9.08
C ASN A 8 12.84 -30.33 7.88
N SER A 9 12.59 -29.08 7.45
CA SER A 9 13.40 -28.45 6.38
C SER A 9 12.79 -27.11 5.90
N GLY A 10 13.56 -26.02 6.01
CA GLY A 10 13.25 -24.70 5.45
C GLY A 10 12.48 -23.74 6.39
N ASP A 11 13.23 -23.05 7.26
CA ASP A 11 12.90 -21.83 8.01
C ASP A 11 11.44 -21.31 7.87
N LYS A 12 10.51 -21.94 8.60
CA LYS A 12 9.15 -21.43 8.80
C LYS A 12 8.90 -21.31 10.30
N LYS A 13 9.24 -20.14 10.86
CA LYS A 13 8.67 -19.73 12.15
C LYS A 13 7.16 -19.94 12.07
N PRO A 14 6.51 -20.61 13.06
CA PRO A 14 5.06 -20.72 13.08
C PRO A 14 4.50 -19.31 13.06
N VAL A 15 3.75 -18.98 12.01
CA VAL A 15 3.09 -17.68 11.92
C VAL A 15 1.92 -17.77 12.91
N ASN A 16 2.07 -17.17 14.10
CA ASN A 16 0.99 -17.06 15.08
C ASN A 16 -0.21 -16.38 14.40
N ARG A 17 -1.27 -17.16 14.14
CA ARG A 17 -2.49 -16.71 13.49
C ARG A 17 -3.70 -17.05 14.34
N LEU A 18 -4.70 -16.18 14.26
CA LEU A 18 -6.02 -16.37 14.84
C LEU A 18 -7.03 -16.56 13.72
N GLU A 19 -7.73 -17.68 13.71
CA GLU A 19 -8.87 -17.90 12.83
C GLU A 19 -10.12 -17.22 13.40
N LEU A 20 -10.77 -16.39 12.58
CA LEU A 20 -11.96 -15.66 13.01
C LEU A 20 -13.24 -16.40 12.62
N PRO A 21 -14.13 -16.70 13.59
CA PRO A 21 -15.47 -17.16 13.29
C PRO A 21 -16.25 -16.13 12.44
N PRO A 22 -17.17 -16.56 11.55
CA PRO A 22 -17.92 -15.66 10.68
C PRO A 22 -18.65 -14.52 11.39
N TYR A 23 -19.15 -14.76 12.59
CA TYR A 23 -19.81 -13.74 13.41
C TYR A 23 -18.84 -12.63 13.84
N ILE A 24 -17.66 -12.99 14.36
CA ILE A 24 -16.63 -12.04 14.79
C ILE A 24 -16.07 -11.26 13.58
N ALA A 25 -15.81 -11.96 12.47
CA ALA A 25 -15.33 -11.33 11.25
C ALA A 25 -16.30 -10.26 10.73
N ARG A 26 -17.62 -10.52 10.82
CA ARG A 26 -18.67 -9.55 10.46
C ARG A 26 -18.68 -8.33 11.38
N LEU A 27 -18.52 -8.52 12.69
CA LEU A 27 -18.44 -7.41 13.65
C LEU A 27 -17.21 -6.52 13.37
N LEU A 28 -16.11 -7.11 12.93
CA LEU A 28 -14.88 -6.41 12.56
C LEU A 28 -14.89 -5.90 11.11
N ALA A 29 -15.97 -6.11 10.35
CA ALA A 29 -16.07 -5.78 8.93
C ALA A 29 -14.87 -6.28 8.09
N ILE A 30 -14.44 -7.52 8.32
CA ILE A 30 -13.38 -8.20 7.57
C ILE A 30 -13.82 -9.62 7.18
N PRO A 31 -13.20 -10.27 6.17
CA PRO A 31 -13.56 -11.63 5.80
C PRO A 31 -13.22 -12.69 6.87
N ALA A 32 -13.96 -13.79 6.95
CA ALA A 32 -13.70 -14.86 7.92
C ALA A 32 -12.55 -15.77 7.47
N TYR A 33 -11.32 -15.46 7.90
CA TYR A 33 -10.09 -16.21 7.63
C TYR A 33 -9.14 -16.16 8.83
N SER A 34 -7.93 -16.70 8.67
CA SER A 34 -6.86 -16.61 9.66
C SER A 34 -6.02 -15.35 9.48
N TYR A 35 -5.87 -14.59 10.57
CA TYR A 35 -5.15 -13.32 10.62
C TYR A 35 -3.90 -13.44 11.49
N ARG A 36 -2.83 -12.75 11.13
CA ARG A 36 -1.62 -12.70 11.94
C ARG A 36 -1.90 -11.99 13.26
N ILE A 37 -1.40 -12.55 14.36
CA ILE A 37 -1.39 -11.89 15.66
C ILE A 37 -0.19 -10.94 15.70
N LEU A 38 -0.44 -9.65 15.90
CA LEU A 38 0.58 -8.61 15.97
C LEU A 38 1.10 -8.40 17.39
N ARG A 39 0.18 -8.37 18.35
CA ARG A 39 0.45 -8.28 19.79
C ARG A 39 -0.74 -8.83 20.55
N TYR A 40 -0.49 -9.28 21.77
CA TYR A 40 -1.53 -9.62 22.72
C TYR A 40 -1.04 -9.31 24.13
N ASP A 41 -1.98 -9.09 25.03
CA ASP A 41 -1.79 -8.94 26.47
C ASP A 41 -2.93 -9.67 27.19
N ASP A 42 -3.03 -9.53 28.51
CA ASP A 42 -4.02 -10.22 29.34
C ASP A 42 -5.47 -9.80 29.03
N HIS A 43 -5.69 -8.74 28.25
CA HIS A 43 -7.00 -8.16 27.99
C HIS A 43 -7.35 -8.01 26.51
N SER A 44 -6.35 -8.04 25.62
CA SER A 44 -6.55 -7.71 24.22
C SER A 44 -5.64 -8.50 23.28
N ILE A 45 -6.15 -8.77 22.07
CA ILE A 45 -5.39 -9.35 20.96
C ILE A 45 -5.51 -8.39 19.78
N ARG A 46 -4.39 -7.95 19.23
CA ARG A 46 -4.36 -7.19 17.96
C ARG A 46 -3.99 -8.13 16.83
N ILE A 47 -4.91 -8.26 15.87
CA ILE A 47 -4.72 -9.03 14.64
C ILE A 47 -4.53 -8.11 13.43
N GLY A 48 -3.97 -8.64 12.34
CA GLY A 48 -3.80 -7.92 11.08
C GLY A 48 -2.33 -7.73 10.69
N PRO A 49 -1.92 -6.57 10.13
CA PRO A 49 -2.73 -5.38 9.90
C PRO A 49 -3.76 -5.56 8.78
N ILE A 50 -4.68 -4.61 8.68
CA ILE A 50 -5.51 -4.40 7.50
C ILE A 50 -4.82 -3.36 6.61
N VAL A 51 -4.63 -3.70 5.33
CA VAL A 51 -3.99 -2.83 4.34
C VAL A 51 -4.99 -2.45 3.25
N GLY A 52 -5.29 -1.17 3.14
CA GLY A 52 -6.08 -0.60 2.06
C GLY A 52 -5.18 -0.05 0.96
N ILE A 53 -5.30 -0.58 -0.26
CA ILE A 53 -4.60 -0.07 -1.44
C ILE A 53 -5.50 0.98 -2.12
N LEU A 54 -5.12 2.24 -1.99
CA LEU A 54 -5.81 3.35 -2.65
C LEU A 54 -5.42 3.38 -4.14
N THR A 55 -6.42 3.29 -5.02
CA THR A 55 -6.23 3.23 -6.48
C THR A 55 -7.14 4.22 -7.19
N ALA A 56 -6.75 4.67 -8.38
CA ALA A 56 -7.55 5.56 -9.23
C ALA A 56 -8.55 4.80 -10.14
N GLY A 57 -8.44 3.48 -10.22
CA GLY A 57 -9.32 2.61 -11.01
C GLY A 57 -9.73 1.36 -10.24
N LYS A 58 -10.89 0.79 -10.58
CA LYS A 58 -11.49 -0.34 -9.86
C LYS A 58 -10.89 -1.67 -10.30
N PRO A 59 -10.16 -2.39 -9.45
CA PRO A 59 -9.64 -3.71 -9.79
C PRO A 59 -10.79 -4.71 -9.91
N GLY A 60 -10.84 -5.50 -10.99
CA GLY A 60 -11.89 -6.49 -11.22
C GLY A 60 -13.10 -5.99 -12.03
N GLU A 61 -13.12 -4.72 -12.45
CA GLU A 61 -14.02 -4.21 -13.49
C GLU A 61 -13.28 -4.12 -14.84
N THR A 62 -14.02 -4.21 -15.95
CA THR A 62 -13.53 -4.27 -17.34
C THR A 62 -12.65 -3.09 -17.75
N ALA A 63 -12.70 -1.96 -17.04
CA ALA A 63 -11.93 -0.76 -17.33
C ALA A 63 -10.47 -0.80 -16.81
N ALA A 64 -10.11 -1.73 -15.93
CA ALA A 64 -8.74 -1.86 -15.42
C ALA A 64 -7.89 -2.75 -16.34
N SER A 65 -6.66 -2.31 -16.66
CA SER A 65 -5.76 -3.14 -17.47
C SER A 65 -5.47 -4.48 -16.78
N GLU A 66 -5.39 -5.58 -17.55
CA GLU A 66 -5.17 -6.90 -16.98
C GLU A 66 -3.90 -6.98 -16.12
N LYS A 67 -2.83 -6.26 -16.52
CA LYS A 67 -1.58 -6.16 -15.75
C LYS A 67 -1.84 -5.57 -14.36
N THR A 68 -2.69 -4.56 -14.28
CA THR A 68 -3.06 -3.91 -13.01
C THR A 68 -3.87 -4.86 -12.12
N VAL A 69 -4.85 -5.56 -12.69
CA VAL A 69 -5.67 -6.55 -11.98
C VAL A 69 -4.81 -7.69 -11.44
N ARG A 70 -3.91 -8.24 -12.27
CA ARG A 70 -2.96 -9.29 -11.87
C ARG A 70 -2.07 -8.84 -10.71
N ARG A 71 -1.53 -7.63 -10.78
CA ARG A 71 -0.67 -7.05 -9.73
C ARG A 71 -1.41 -6.91 -8.40
N TYR A 72 -2.63 -6.39 -8.40
CA TYR A 72 -3.41 -6.26 -7.16
C TYR A 72 -3.80 -7.64 -6.59
N LYS A 73 -4.19 -8.57 -7.45
CA LYS A 73 -4.46 -9.96 -7.04
C LYS A 73 -3.24 -10.59 -6.36
N GLN A 74 -2.05 -10.41 -6.93
CA GLN A 74 -0.80 -10.90 -6.32
C GLN A 74 -0.55 -10.27 -4.95
N LEU A 75 -0.72 -8.95 -4.79
CA LEU A 75 -0.57 -8.28 -3.50
C LEU A 75 -1.54 -8.84 -2.45
N ILE A 76 -2.80 -9.05 -2.83
CA ILE A 76 -3.82 -9.60 -1.93
C ILE A 76 -3.49 -11.04 -1.52
N LEU A 77 -3.13 -11.89 -2.47
CA LEU A 77 -2.75 -13.29 -2.19
C LEU A 77 -1.50 -13.37 -1.31
N GLN A 78 -0.53 -12.48 -1.51
CA GLN A 78 0.66 -12.39 -0.65
C GLN A 78 0.32 -11.88 0.76
N GLY A 79 -0.71 -11.04 0.88
CA GLY A 79 -1.31 -10.65 2.16
C GLY A 79 -1.88 -11.86 2.89
N TRP A 80 -2.77 -12.63 2.23
CA TRP A 80 -3.35 -13.84 2.82
C TRP A 80 -2.29 -14.87 3.22
N ALA A 81 -1.26 -15.06 2.40
CA ALA A 81 -0.13 -15.92 2.70
C ALA A 81 0.61 -15.52 4.00
N ARG A 82 0.42 -14.28 4.49
CA ARG A 82 1.00 -13.73 5.72
C ARG A 82 -0.03 -13.45 6.82
N GLY A 83 -1.30 -13.78 6.61
CA GLY A 83 -2.39 -13.45 7.55
C GLY A 83 -2.72 -11.95 7.60
N ILE A 84 -2.43 -11.22 6.52
CA ILE A 84 -2.68 -9.78 6.37
C ILE A 84 -3.85 -9.62 5.40
N PHE A 85 -4.89 -8.90 5.83
CA PHE A 85 -6.02 -8.61 4.95
C PHE A 85 -5.72 -7.39 4.11
N VAL A 86 -5.85 -7.56 2.79
CA VAL A 86 -5.58 -6.51 1.82
C VAL A 86 -6.80 -6.33 0.93
N TYR A 87 -7.20 -5.09 0.70
CA TYR A 87 -8.25 -4.74 -0.26
C TYR A 87 -7.89 -3.45 -0.98
N CYS A 88 -8.44 -3.26 -2.18
CA CYS A 88 -8.28 -2.07 -2.98
C CYS A 88 -9.55 -1.21 -2.90
N PHE A 89 -9.40 0.11 -2.84
CA PHE A 89 -10.54 1.03 -2.79
C PHE A 89 -10.27 2.30 -3.59
N LEU A 90 -11.35 3.01 -3.90
CA LEU A 90 -11.32 4.31 -4.59
C LEU A 90 -11.48 5.46 -3.59
N PRO A 91 -10.98 6.67 -3.90
CA PRO A 91 -11.14 7.84 -3.03
C PRO A 91 -12.58 8.10 -2.58
N GLN A 92 -13.54 7.97 -3.49
CA GLN A 92 -14.96 8.23 -3.23
C GLN A 92 -15.71 7.09 -2.51
N ALA A 93 -15.03 5.98 -2.21
CA ALA A 93 -15.68 4.78 -1.67
C ALA A 93 -15.73 4.75 -0.12
N ILE A 94 -15.25 5.80 0.54
CA ILE A 94 -15.15 5.90 1.99
C ILE A 94 -16.45 6.47 2.56
N SER A 95 -17.02 5.78 3.54
CA SER A 95 -18.13 6.26 4.35
C SER A 95 -17.61 6.62 5.73
N TRP A 96 -17.06 7.82 5.90
CA TRP A 96 -16.45 8.29 7.15
C TRP A 96 -17.40 8.21 8.34
N ASN A 97 -18.66 8.60 8.14
CA ASN A 97 -19.71 8.53 9.17
C ASN A 97 -20.03 7.10 9.65
N ARG A 98 -19.77 6.09 8.82
CA ARG A 98 -20.04 4.68 9.13
C ARG A 98 -18.78 3.90 9.50
N GLY A 99 -17.59 4.47 9.31
CA GLY A 99 -16.31 3.79 9.55
C GLY A 99 -16.03 2.63 8.59
N PHE A 100 -16.56 2.67 7.36
CA PHE A 100 -16.37 1.60 6.37
C PHE A 100 -15.93 2.14 5.01
N ILE A 101 -15.23 1.29 4.26
CA ILE A 101 -14.78 1.55 2.89
C ILE A 101 -15.33 0.47 1.97
N TYR A 102 -16.00 0.87 0.89
CA TYR A 102 -16.36 -0.08 -0.16
C TYR A 102 -15.12 -0.44 -0.99
N GLY A 103 -14.78 -1.73 -1.02
CA GLY A 103 -13.52 -2.20 -1.56
C GLY A 103 -13.64 -3.49 -2.37
N HIS A 104 -12.55 -3.81 -3.06
CA HIS A 104 -12.36 -5.02 -3.85
C HIS A 104 -11.18 -5.81 -3.29
N THR A 105 -11.37 -7.09 -3.06
CA THR A 105 -10.33 -8.02 -2.64
C THR A 105 -10.53 -9.34 -3.37
N CYS A 106 -9.73 -10.35 -3.07
CA CYS A 106 -10.01 -11.71 -3.48
C CYS A 106 -9.88 -12.64 -2.28
N THR A 107 -10.59 -13.75 -2.31
CA THR A 107 -10.42 -14.86 -1.37
C THR A 107 -9.00 -15.45 -1.50
N PRO A 108 -8.54 -16.26 -0.53
CA PRO A 108 -7.26 -16.96 -0.63
C PRO A 108 -7.11 -17.86 -1.86
N ASN A 109 -8.22 -18.39 -2.41
CA ASN A 109 -8.23 -19.13 -3.69
C ASN A 109 -8.32 -18.22 -4.94
N GLY A 110 -8.26 -16.90 -4.77
CA GLY A 110 -8.17 -15.93 -5.84
C GLY A 110 -9.49 -15.57 -6.53
N LYS A 111 -10.64 -15.87 -5.93
CA LYS A 111 -11.95 -15.41 -6.42
C LYS A 111 -12.18 -13.98 -5.96
N TRP A 112 -12.53 -13.08 -6.88
CA TRP A 112 -12.80 -11.68 -6.55
C TRP A 112 -14.04 -11.55 -5.65
N LEU A 113 -13.96 -10.60 -4.73
CA LEU A 113 -14.93 -10.29 -3.69
C LEU A 113 -15.00 -8.76 -3.58
N LYS A 114 -16.21 -8.22 -3.41
CA LYS A 114 -16.44 -6.81 -3.13
C LYS A 114 -17.34 -6.67 -1.91
N GLY A 115 -17.14 -5.62 -1.13
CA GLY A 115 -17.89 -5.42 0.11
C GLY A 115 -17.48 -4.16 0.84
N TYR A 116 -18.15 -3.88 1.95
CA TYR A 116 -17.76 -2.84 2.90
C TYR A 116 -16.80 -3.45 3.91
N PHE A 117 -15.64 -2.82 4.08
CA PHE A 117 -14.59 -3.25 4.98
C PHE A 117 -14.27 -2.16 6.01
N ALA A 118 -13.72 -2.55 7.16
CA ALA A 118 -13.22 -1.61 8.15
C ALA A 118 -12.19 -0.63 7.57
N ILE A 119 -12.06 0.56 8.17
CA ILE A 119 -10.93 1.47 7.93
C ILE A 119 -9.61 0.69 8.16
N PRO A 120 -8.63 0.78 7.24
CA PRO A 120 -7.42 -0.03 7.32
C PRO A 120 -6.42 0.55 8.31
N ASP A 121 -5.59 -0.29 8.94
CA ASP A 121 -4.44 0.18 9.74
C ASP A 121 -3.40 0.88 8.86
N VAL A 122 -3.30 0.49 7.58
CA VAL A 122 -2.34 1.05 6.62
C VAL A 122 -3.04 1.39 5.33
N VAL A 123 -2.92 2.65 4.87
CA VAL A 123 -3.31 3.05 3.52
C VAL A 123 -2.07 3.09 2.65
N TYR A 124 -2.03 2.27 1.61
CA TYR A 124 -1.00 2.37 0.57
C TYR A 124 -1.52 3.22 -0.59
N ASN A 125 -1.06 4.46 -0.68
CA ASN A 125 -1.38 5.33 -1.81
C ASN A 125 -0.68 4.85 -3.10
N ARG A 126 -1.50 4.39 -4.05
CA ARG A 126 -1.07 3.85 -5.35
C ARG A 126 -1.69 4.58 -6.54
N ILE A 127 -2.13 5.82 -6.34
CA ILE A 127 -2.55 6.69 -7.43
C ILE A 127 -1.35 6.96 -8.35
N LEU A 128 -1.48 6.59 -9.62
CA LEU A 128 -0.38 6.60 -10.58
C LEU A 128 -0.17 7.96 -11.27
N TYR A 129 -1.16 8.84 -11.21
CA TYR A 129 -1.17 10.11 -11.92
C TYR A 129 -1.26 11.28 -10.94
N ARG A 130 -0.29 12.20 -11.02
CA ARG A 130 -0.27 13.44 -10.22
C ARG A 130 -1.55 14.26 -10.39
N SER A 131 -2.11 14.28 -11.61
CA SER A 131 -3.38 14.98 -11.88
C SER A 131 -4.56 14.42 -11.09
N THR A 132 -4.61 13.10 -10.89
CA THR A 132 -5.63 12.46 -10.05
C THR A 132 -5.35 12.70 -8.57
N GLU A 133 -4.10 12.57 -8.15
CA GLU A 133 -3.72 12.79 -6.74
C GLU A 133 -4.01 14.22 -6.29
N ASN A 134 -3.74 15.21 -7.13
CA ASN A 134 -3.95 16.63 -6.84
C ASN A 134 -5.43 17.07 -6.91
N GLN A 135 -6.38 16.16 -7.17
CA GLN A 135 -7.79 16.50 -7.09
C GLN A 135 -8.16 16.84 -5.64
N LYS A 136 -8.93 17.90 -5.42
CA LYS A 136 -9.34 18.37 -4.09
C LYS A 136 -9.95 17.25 -3.22
N LEU A 137 -10.76 16.38 -3.83
CA LEU A 137 -11.36 15.24 -3.16
C LEU A 137 -10.30 14.27 -2.61
N VAL A 138 -9.27 13.98 -3.41
CA VAL A 138 -8.21 13.03 -3.06
C VAL A 138 -7.29 13.62 -2.00
N GLN A 139 -6.88 14.88 -2.15
CA GLN A 139 -6.07 15.59 -1.16
C GLN A 139 -6.76 15.62 0.20
N LYS A 140 -8.04 16.02 0.24
CA LYS A 140 -8.83 16.03 1.49
C LYS A 140 -8.89 14.65 2.15
N MET A 141 -9.11 13.59 1.36
CA MET A 141 -9.15 12.22 1.88
C MET A 141 -7.78 11.76 2.41
N LEU A 142 -6.68 12.13 1.75
CA LEU A 142 -5.33 11.83 2.23
C LEU A 142 -5.02 12.57 3.54
N GLU A 143 -5.44 13.83 3.66
CA GLU A 143 -5.37 14.62 4.90
C GLU A 143 -6.18 13.94 6.02
N GLU A 144 -7.43 13.55 5.76
CA GLU A 144 -8.30 12.85 6.73
C GLU A 144 -7.67 11.52 7.21
N PHE A 145 -6.93 10.81 6.36
CA PHE A 145 -6.17 9.63 6.78
C PHE A 145 -4.91 9.98 7.58
N ASP A 146 -4.20 11.05 7.23
CA ASP A 146 -2.98 11.46 7.93
C ASP A 146 -3.27 12.00 9.35
N GLU A 147 -4.45 12.62 9.53
CA GLU A 147 -4.96 13.08 10.82
C GLU A 147 -5.49 11.95 11.71
N ASN A 148 -5.76 10.77 11.14
CA ASN A 148 -6.28 9.63 11.91
C ASN A 148 -5.12 8.84 12.58
N PRO A 149 -4.97 8.88 13.92
CA PRO A 149 -3.85 8.25 14.61
C PRO A 149 -3.84 6.72 14.52
N GLY A 150 -4.96 6.10 14.13
CA GLY A 150 -5.05 4.66 13.92
C GLY A 150 -4.58 4.19 12.54
N VAL A 151 -4.30 5.12 11.63
CA VAL A 151 -3.97 4.84 10.23
C VAL A 151 -2.56 5.29 9.89
N TYR A 152 -1.79 4.40 9.29
CA TYR A 152 -0.50 4.74 8.71
C TYR A 152 -0.64 4.95 7.20
N LEU A 153 -0.49 6.19 6.74
CA LEU A 153 -0.48 6.51 5.31
C LEU A 153 0.91 6.28 4.71
N PHE A 154 1.05 5.19 3.95
CA PHE A 154 2.26 4.83 3.21
C PHE A 154 2.23 5.42 1.80
N ASN A 155 3.36 5.99 1.38
CA ASN A 155 3.54 6.72 0.11
C ASN A 155 2.64 7.97 0.01
N ARG A 156 2.70 8.86 1.02
CA ARG A 156 1.77 10.00 1.21
C ARG A 156 1.53 10.86 -0.03
N ARG A 157 2.55 11.03 -0.90
CA ARG A 157 2.45 11.84 -2.12
C ARG A 157 3.33 11.30 -3.23
N PHE A 158 3.07 11.70 -4.47
CA PHE A 158 3.98 11.45 -5.58
C PHE A 158 5.38 12.01 -5.29
N LEU A 159 6.41 11.21 -5.54
CA LEU A 159 7.80 11.66 -5.40
C LEU A 159 8.14 12.68 -6.50
N ASN A 160 8.63 13.84 -6.08
CA ASN A 160 9.20 14.84 -6.98
C ASN A 160 10.67 14.49 -7.26
N LYS A 161 11.03 14.29 -8.53
CA LYS A 161 12.38 13.88 -8.92
C LYS A 161 13.44 14.91 -8.53
N TRP A 162 13.11 16.20 -8.58
CA TRP A 162 14.03 17.27 -8.18
C TRP A 162 14.29 17.22 -6.67
N GLU A 163 13.24 17.07 -5.86
CA GLU A 163 13.38 16.93 -4.40
C GLU A 163 14.19 15.67 -4.05
N VAL A 164 13.95 14.56 -4.75
CA VAL A 164 14.72 13.32 -4.56
C VAL A 164 16.18 13.54 -4.94
N ALA A 165 16.47 14.18 -6.08
CA ALA A 165 17.84 14.48 -6.51
C ALA A 165 18.56 15.37 -5.49
N LEU A 166 17.90 16.42 -4.99
CA LEU A 166 18.45 17.30 -3.96
C LEU A 166 18.72 16.54 -2.65
N ALA A 167 17.75 15.75 -2.17
CA ALA A 167 17.92 14.98 -0.93
C ALA A 167 19.08 14.00 -1.02
N LEU A 168 19.25 13.32 -2.17
CA LEU A 168 20.34 12.38 -2.39
C LEU A 168 21.68 13.09 -2.61
N ALA A 169 21.70 14.27 -3.23
CA ALA A 169 22.91 15.07 -3.40
C ALA A 169 23.41 15.67 -2.07
N GLN A 170 22.50 15.95 -1.13
CA GLN A 170 22.84 16.48 0.20
C GLN A 170 23.36 15.40 1.16
N ASN A 171 23.06 14.12 0.94
CA ASN A 171 23.52 13.05 1.80
C ASN A 171 24.93 12.55 1.39
N PRO A 172 25.94 12.60 2.29
CA PRO A 172 27.31 12.18 1.99
C PRO A 172 27.45 10.75 1.45
N GLN A 173 26.59 9.82 1.89
CA GLN A 173 26.64 8.41 1.48
C GLN A 173 26.12 8.20 0.05
N THR A 174 25.21 9.06 -0.41
CA THR A 174 24.56 8.93 -1.72
C THR A 174 25.09 9.87 -2.78
N ARG A 175 25.69 11.01 -2.39
CA ARG A 175 26.10 12.09 -3.32
C ARG A 175 26.96 11.62 -4.49
N GLN A 176 27.89 10.71 -4.25
CA GLN A 176 28.80 10.19 -5.30
C GLN A 176 28.07 9.37 -6.39
N TRP A 177 26.87 8.86 -6.11
CA TRP A 177 26.10 8.01 -7.01
C TRP A 177 25.05 8.79 -7.82
N ILE A 178 24.88 10.09 -7.56
CA ILE A 178 23.89 10.93 -8.24
C ILE A 178 24.58 11.66 -9.38
N PRO A 179 24.09 11.51 -10.63
CA PRO A 179 24.62 12.28 -11.74
C PRO A 179 24.33 13.76 -11.52
N GLU A 180 25.16 14.60 -12.11
CA GLU A 180 24.89 16.03 -12.11
C GLU A 180 23.48 16.31 -12.65
N THR A 181 22.67 17.02 -11.86
CA THR A 181 21.24 17.24 -12.12
C THR A 181 20.91 18.68 -11.81
N ASP A 182 20.18 19.34 -12.70
CA ASP A 182 19.72 20.72 -12.50
C ASP A 182 18.31 20.91 -13.11
N ILE A 183 17.62 21.96 -12.68
CA ILE A 183 16.33 22.38 -13.24
C ILE A 183 16.56 22.80 -14.70
N PHE A 184 15.63 22.39 -15.56
CA PHE A 184 15.68 22.75 -16.97
C PHE A 184 15.59 24.27 -17.16
N SER A 185 16.60 24.82 -17.82
CA SER A 185 16.59 26.15 -18.41
C SER A 185 17.42 26.11 -19.70
N SER A 186 17.19 27.05 -20.62
CA SER A 186 17.98 27.13 -21.86
C SER A 186 19.48 27.35 -21.55
N THR A 187 19.79 28.12 -20.51
CA THR A 187 21.14 28.34 -20.00
C THR A 187 21.76 27.05 -19.47
N ASN A 188 21.06 26.32 -18.61
CA ASN A 188 21.56 25.08 -18.02
C ASN A 188 21.75 24.00 -19.08
N LEU A 189 20.81 23.85 -20.02
CA LEU A 189 20.95 22.90 -21.12
C LEU A 189 22.21 23.16 -21.93
N LYS A 190 22.47 24.41 -22.32
CA LYS A 190 23.69 24.79 -23.05
C LYS A 190 24.95 24.48 -22.25
N SER A 191 24.97 24.83 -20.96
CA SER A 191 26.10 24.55 -20.08
C SER A 191 26.37 23.05 -19.93
N PHE A 192 25.32 22.24 -19.82
CA PHE A 192 25.44 20.80 -19.67
C PHE A 192 25.91 20.13 -20.98
N LEU A 193 25.43 20.58 -22.15
CA LEU A 193 25.86 20.07 -23.46
C LEU A 193 27.34 20.34 -23.75
N GLN A 194 27.92 21.38 -23.15
CA GLN A 194 29.36 21.65 -23.25
C GLN A 194 30.21 20.71 -22.40
N ARG A 195 29.65 20.12 -21.33
CA ARG A 195 30.39 19.35 -20.33
C ARG A 195 30.14 17.85 -20.41
N HIS A 196 29.01 17.44 -20.98
CA HIS A 196 28.57 16.05 -21.07
C HIS A 196 28.19 15.71 -22.51
N GLN A 197 28.58 14.52 -22.97
CA GLN A 197 28.26 14.03 -24.32
C GLN A 197 26.78 13.64 -24.47
N GLU A 198 26.16 13.19 -23.39
CA GLU A 198 24.77 12.74 -23.36
C GLU A 198 24.04 13.35 -22.17
N LEU A 199 22.78 13.73 -22.38
CA LEU A 199 21.91 14.31 -21.36
C LEU A 199 20.57 13.61 -21.33
N PHE A 200 20.00 13.48 -20.14
CA PHE A 200 18.66 12.93 -19.96
C PHE A 200 17.71 14.01 -19.45
N LEU A 201 16.68 14.34 -20.24
CA LEU A 201 15.62 15.24 -19.81
C LEU A 201 14.48 14.46 -19.16
N LYS A 202 14.03 14.91 -17.98
CA LYS A 202 12.94 14.28 -17.22
C LYS A 202 11.87 15.32 -16.86
N PRO A 203 10.57 14.99 -16.99
CA PRO A 203 9.48 15.78 -16.43
C PRO A 203 9.24 15.50 -14.94
#